data_AF-A0A8J3JIA1-F1
#
_entry.id   AF-A0A8J3JIA1-F1
#
_cell.length_a   1.000
_cell.length_b   1.000
_cell.length_c   1.000
_cell.angle_alpha   90.00
_cell.angle_beta   90.00
_cell.angle_gamma   90.00
#
_symmetry.space_group_name_H-M   'P 1'
#
loop_
_entity.id
_entity.type
_entity.pdbx_description
1 polymer ?
#
loop_
_entity_poly.entity_id
_entity_poly.type
_entity_poly.pdbx_seq_one_letter_code
_entity_poly.pdbx_strand_id
1 'polypeptide(L)' 'MRDADGGPSVAATPRLVADLRAERDRIDRTIAELATSREILSDVIATASRTGHPR' A
#
# COMPACT_ATOMS: atom_id res chain seq x y z
N MET A 1 -14.37 8.25 12.41
CA MET A 1 -14.37 8.88 13.74
C MET A 1 -13.90 7.85 14.74
N ARG A 2 -12.80 8.11 15.43
CA ARG A 2 -12.36 7.34 16.60
C ARG A 2 -13.16 7.82 17.82
N ASP A 3 -13.38 6.97 18.80
CA ASP A 3 -13.65 7.45 20.15
C ASP A 3 -12.35 7.99 20.78
N ALA A 4 -12.47 8.65 21.93
CA ALA A 4 -11.38 9.37 22.57
C ALA A 4 -10.16 8.49 22.91
N ASP A 5 -10.31 7.16 22.96
CA ASP A 5 -9.29 6.21 23.40
C ASP A 5 -8.70 5.37 22.25
N GLY A 6 -9.21 5.53 21.02
CA GLY A 6 -8.60 4.95 19.83
C GLY A 6 -8.73 3.42 19.70
N GLY A 7 -9.65 2.81 20.46
CA GLY A 7 -10.08 1.42 20.27
C GLY A 7 -11.13 1.30 19.15
N PRO A 8 -11.43 0.07 18.67
CA PRO A 8 -12.60 -0.13 17.85
C PRO A 8 -13.83 0.23 18.71
N SER A 9 -14.64 1.19 18.24
CA SER A 9 -15.89 1.54 18.92
C SER A 9 -16.67 0.26 19.19
N VAL A 10 -17.06 0.04 20.45
CA VAL A 10 -17.47 -1.25 21.06
C VAL A 10 -18.64 -1.98 20.35
N ALA A 11 -19.24 -1.36 19.32
CA ALA A 11 -19.96 -2.07 18.27
C ALA A 11 -19.61 -1.44 16.91
N ALA A 12 -18.63 -2.00 16.19
CA ALA A 12 -18.52 -1.71 14.78
C ALA A 12 -19.80 -2.22 14.11
N THR A 13 -20.66 -1.29 13.68
CA THR A 13 -21.89 -1.66 12.96
C THR A 13 -21.52 -2.49 11.73
N PRO A 14 -22.38 -3.42 11.26
CA PRO A 14 -22.11 -4.18 10.04
C PRO A 14 -21.72 -3.31 8.84
N ARG A 15 -22.26 -2.08 8.77
CA ARG A 15 -21.88 -1.06 7.80
C ARG A 15 -20.43 -0.60 7.96
N LEU A 16 -20.01 -0.25 9.18
CA LEU A 16 -18.62 0.15 9.44
C LEU A 16 -17.63 -0.96 9.06
N VAL A 17 -17.96 -2.23 9.34
CA VAL A 17 -17.12 -3.37 8.95
C VAL A 17 -17.03 -3.49 7.42
N ALA A 18 -18.13 -3.29 6.69
CA ALA A 18 -18.12 -3.30 5.23
C ALA A 18 -17.27 -2.15 4.66
N ASP A 19 -17.43 -0.95 5.19
CA ASP A 19 -16.68 0.24 4.75
C ASP A 19 -15.17 0.06 5.00
N LEU A 20 -14.78 -0.47 6.17
CA LEU A 20 -13.38 -0.75 6.50
C LEU A 20 -12.78 -1.87 5.62
N ARG A 21 -13.56 -2.89 5.26
CA ARG A 21 -13.11 -3.94 4.32
C ARG A 21 -12.87 -3.35 2.94
N ALA A 22 -13.79 -2.53 2.43
CA ALA A 22 -13.63 -1.86 1.15
C ALA A 22 -12.39 -0.96 1.13
N GLU A 23 -12.13 -0.22 2.21
CA GLU A 23 -10.94 0.63 2.30
C GLU A 23 -9.66 -0.22 2.38
N ARG A 24 -9.67 -1.33 3.12
CA ARG A 24 -8.54 -2.27 3.15
C ARG A 24 -8.24 -2.83 1.75
N ASP A 25 -9.27 -3.29 1.04
CA ASP A 25 -9.10 -3.87 -0.29
C ASP A 25 -8.58 -2.81 -1.30
N ARG A 26 -8.94 -1.53 -1.12
CA ARG A 26 -8.38 -0.41 -1.86
C ARG A 26 -6.89 -0.19 -1.54
N ILE A 27 -6.53 -0.19 -0.26
CA ILE A 27 -5.14 -0.07 0.20
C ILE A 27 -4.29 -1.21 -0.39
N ASP A 28 -4.78 -2.44 -0.34
CA ASP A 28 -4.07 -3.61 -0.86
C ASP A 28 -3.80 -3.47 -2.36
N ARG A 29 -4.75 -2.94 -3.14
CA ARG A 29 -4.55 -2.63 -4.56
C ARG A 29 -3.46 -1.57 -4.77
N THR A 30 -3.51 -0.47 -4.03
CA THR A 30 -2.50 0.60 -4.13
C THR A 30 -1.11 0.11 -3.74
N ILE A 31 -1.00 -0.77 -2.73
CA ILE A 31 0.26 -1.39 -2.34
C ILE A 31 0.81 -2.27 -3.47
N ALA A 32 -0.04 -3.07 -4.12
CA ALA A 32 0.37 -3.91 -5.24
C ALA A 32 0.89 -3.07 -6.42
N GLU A 33 0.18 -1.99 -6.78
CA GLU A 33 0.61 -1.06 -7.83
C GLU A 33 1.96 -0.40 -7.50
N LEU A 34 2.14 0.02 -6.25
CA LEU A 34 3.39 0.60 -5.79
C LEU A 34 4.54 -0.42 -5.81
N ALA A 35 4.28 -1.66 -5.39
CA ALA A 35 5.27 -2.73 -5.41
C ALA A 35 5.77 -3.00 -6.83
N THR A 36 4.85 -3.13 -7.80
CA THR A 36 5.18 -3.26 -9.23
C THR A 36 6.01 -2.08 -9.72
N SER A 37 5.61 -0.86 -9.38
CA SER A 37 6.34 0.36 -9.78
C SER A 37 7.76 0.38 -9.22
N ARG A 38 7.96 -0.10 -7.99
CA ARG A 38 9.27 -0.20 -7.35
C ARG A 38 10.15 -1.26 -8.01
N GLU A 39 9.60 -2.39 -8.40
CA GLU A 39 10.32 -3.43 -9.13
C GLU A 39 10.86 -2.89 -10.47
N ILE A 40 10.00 -2.25 -11.26
CA ILE A 40 10.39 -1.60 -12.51
C ILE A 40 11.50 -0.55 -12.27
N LEU A 41 11.34 0.28 -11.25
CA LEU A 41 12.36 1.27 -10.90
C LEU A 41 13.70 0.62 -10.52
N SER A 42 13.66 -0.49 -9.77
CA SER A 42 14.86 -1.27 -9.43
C SER A 42 15.56 -1.82 -10.68
N ASP A 43 14.81 -2.33 -11.66
CA ASP A 43 15.37 -2.82 -12.92
C ASP A 43 16.00 -1.71 -13.77
N VAL A 44 15.36 -0.54 -13.82
CA VAL A 44 15.90 0.65 -14.49
C VAL A 44 17.21 1.08 -13.83
N ILE A 45 17.26 1.15 -12.50
CA ILE A 45 18.47 1.48 -11.76
C ILE A 45 19.58 0.46 -12.04
N ALA A 46 19.28 -0.83 -11.93
CA ALA A 46 20.27 -1.89 -12.17
C ALA A 46 20.85 -1.81 -13.59
N THR A 47 20.01 -1.51 -14.58
CA THR A 47 20.44 -1.32 -15.96
C THR A 47 21.33 -0.08 -16.12
N ALA A 48 20.93 1.06 -15.54
CA ALA A 48 21.73 2.27 -15.57
C ALA A 48 23.10 2.08 -14.88
N SER A 49 23.15 1.37 -13.76
CA SER A 49 24.39 1.08 -13.02
C SER A 49 25.36 0.22 -13.82
N ARG A 50 24.87 -0.71 -14.66
CA ARG A 50 25.73 -1.52 -15.54
C ARG A 50 26.27 -0.72 -16.72
N THR A 51 25.48 0.18 -17.28
CA THR A 51 25.87 0.99 -18.45
C THR A 51 26.79 2.15 -18.08
N GLY A 52 26.66 2.69 -16.86
CA GLY A 52 27.47 3.81 -16.36
C GLY A 52 28.85 3.43 -15.79
N HIS A 53 29.23 2.15 -15.80
CA HIS A 53 30.56 1.70 -15.37
C HIS A 53 31.47 1.54 -16.60
N PRO A 54 32.34 2.52 -16.92
CA PRO A 54 33.39 2.30 -17.91
C PRO A 54 34.32 1.19 -17.40
N ARG A 55 34.65 0.24 -18.29
CA ARG A 55 35.69 -0.76 -18.05
C ARG A 55 37.07 -0.11 -17.88
#